data_AF-A0A537TQ82-F1
#
_entry.id   AF-A0A537TQ82-F1
#
_cell.length_a   1.000
_cell.length_b   1.000
_cell.length_c   1.000
_cell.angle_alpha   90.00
_cell.angle_beta   90.00
_cell.angle_gamma   90.00
#
_symmetry.space_group_name_H-M   'P 1'
#
loop_
_entity.id
_entity.type
_entity.pdbx_description
1 polymer ?
#
loop_
_entity_poly.entity_id
_entity_poly.type
_entity_poly.pdbx_seq_one_letter_code
_entity_poly.pdbx_strand_id
1 'polypeptide(L)' 'VKNRPARTGRNPRTGAHVAVEKKSVPFFKTGKEMRERLNRTST' A
#
# COMPACT_ATOMS: atom_id res chain seq x y z
N VAL A 1 7.95 3.83 -7.85
CA VAL A 1 6.75 4.64 -7.51
C VAL A 1 5.49 3.95 -8.03
N LYS A 2 4.39 3.92 -7.25
CA LYS A 2 3.11 3.28 -7.63
C LYS A 2 2.08 4.38 -7.91
N ASN A 3 1.41 4.29 -9.05
CA ASN A 3 0.37 5.26 -9.41
C ASN A 3 -0.98 4.74 -8.94
N ARG A 4 -1.71 5.55 -8.17
CA ARG A 4 -3.07 5.27 -7.72
C ARG A 4 -4.06 6.15 -8.48
N PRO A 5 -5.09 5.58 -9.12
CA PRO A 5 -6.14 6.36 -9.77
C PRO A 5 -7.01 7.06 -8.72
N ALA A 6 -7.77 8.07 -9.17
CA ALA A 6 -8.78 8.71 -8.35
C ALA A 6 -9.91 7.71 -8.00
N ARG A 7 -10.49 7.82 -6.81
CA ARG A 7 -11.55 6.93 -6.32
C ARG A 7 -12.38 7.58 -5.23
N THR A 8 -13.56 7.04 -4.98
CA THR A 8 -14.36 7.38 -3.79
C THR A 8 -13.99 6.44 -2.64
N GLY A 9 -13.46 7.01 -1.56
CA GLY A 9 -13.20 6.33 -0.30
C GLY A 9 -14.33 6.52 0.72
N ARG A 10 -14.09 6.08 1.95
CA ARG A 10 -14.96 6.31 3.10
C ARG A 10 -14.16 6.75 4.31
N ASN A 11 -14.75 7.64 5.12
CA ASN A 11 -14.20 8.00 6.41
C ASN A 11 -14.31 6.79 7.37
N PRO A 12 -13.21 6.25 7.91
CA PRO A 12 -13.25 5.05 8.74
C PRO A 12 -14.00 5.25 10.07
N ARG A 13 -14.22 6.49 10.50
CA ARG A 13 -14.95 6.82 11.74
C ARG A 13 -16.46 6.98 11.54
N THR A 14 -16.90 7.50 10.39
CA THR A 14 -18.32 7.86 10.17
C THR A 14 -18.98 7.16 8.99
N GLY A 15 -18.21 6.50 8.13
CA GLY A 15 -18.70 5.85 6.91
C GLY A 15 -19.04 6.79 5.76
N ALA A 16 -18.99 8.10 5.96
CA ALA A 16 -19.28 9.10 4.93
C ALA A 16 -18.33 8.96 3.72
N HIS A 17 -18.86 9.24 2.53
CA HIS A 17 -18.09 9.19 1.29
C HIS A 17 -17.10 10.34 1.21
N VAL A 18 -15.88 10.05 0.71
CA VAL A 18 -14.81 11.05 0.54
C VAL A 18 -14.16 10.85 -0.82
N ALA A 19 -14.03 11.92 -1.61
CA ALA A 19 -13.30 11.89 -2.87
C ALA A 19 -11.79 11.82 -2.61
N VAL A 20 -11.09 10.91 -3.29
CA VAL A 20 -9.64 10.76 -3.22
C VAL A 20 -9.06 10.94 -4.62
N GLU A 21 -8.21 11.96 -4.77
CA GLU A 21 -7.56 12.27 -6.04
C GLU A 21 -6.51 11.23 -6.45
N LYS A 22 -6.15 11.23 -7.73
CA LYS A 22 -5.05 10.43 -8.26
C LYS A 22 -3.72 10.89 -7.64
N LYS A 23 -2.83 9.96 -7.33
CA LYS A 23 -1.50 10.31 -6.81
C LYS A 23 -0.46 9.22 -7.06
N SER A 24 0.79 9.66 -7.12
CA SER A 24 1.97 8.80 -7.18
C SER A 24 2.49 8.59 -5.76
N VAL A 25 2.53 7.35 -5.30
CA VAL A 25 2.99 7.01 -3.95
C VAL A 25 4.33 6.27 -4.01
N PRO A 26 5.31 6.63 -3.16
CA PRO A 26 6.48 5.80 -2.93
C PRO A 26 6.03 4.41 -2.49
N PHE A 27 6.75 3.39 -2.93
CA PHE A 27 6.55 2.04 -2.45
C PHE A 27 7.89 1.34 -2.37
N PHE A 28 8.02 0.49 -1.36
CA PHE A 28 9.16 -0.38 -1.22
C PHE A 28 8.88 -1.73 -1.89
N LYS A 29 9.88 -2.28 -2.57
CA LYS A 29 9.89 -3.67 -3.02
C LYS A 29 11.11 -4.32 -2.42
N THR A 30 10.89 -5.31 -1.57
CA THR A 30 11.96 -6.06 -0.93
C THR A 30 12.83 -6.75 -1.98
N GLY A 31 14.15 -6.60 -1.86
CA GLY A 31 15.12 -7.35 -2.65
C GLY A 31 15.13 -8.84 -2.26
N LYS A 32 15.69 -9.68 -3.14
CA LYS A 32 15.76 -11.13 -2.96
C LYS A 32 16.39 -11.51 -1.61
N GLU A 33 17.58 -10.99 -1.33
CA GLU A 33 18.34 -11.32 -0.12
C GLU A 33 17.61 -10.96 1.17
N MET A 34 17.05 -9.74 1.27
CA MET A 34 16.29 -9.31 2.44
C MET A 34 15.04 -10.19 2.64
N ARG A 35 14.34 -10.52 1.55
CA ARG A 35 13.18 -11.41 1.60
C ARG A 35 13.57 -12.80 2.10
N GLU A 36 14.68 -13.35 1.62
CA GLU A 36 15.16 -14.69 1.99
C GLU A 36 15.67 -14.76 3.43
N ARG A 37 16.29 -13.68 3.95
CA ARG A 37 16.72 -13.61 5.35
C ARG A 37 15.54 -13.53 6.31
N LEU A 38 14.52 -12.72 6.00
CA LEU A 38 13.39 -12.46 6.91
C LEU A 38 12.30 -13.55 6.88
N ASN A 39 12.11 -14.24 5.75
CA ASN A 39 11.06 -15.25 5.60
C ASN A 39 11.59 -16.69 5.72
N ARG A 40 12.71 -16.91 6.44
CA ARG A 40 13.14 -18.27 6.77
C ARG A 40 12.09 -18.86 7.71
N THR A 41 11.32 -19.83 7.24
CA THR A 41 10.42 -20.62 8.07
C THR A 41 11.26 -21.28 9.16
N SER A 42 10.97 -20.97 10.42
CA SER A 42 11.50 -21.69 11.56
C SER A 42 10.88 -23.09 11.53
N THR A 43 11.62 -24.05 10.98
CA THR A 43 11.41 -25.47 11.28
C THR A 43 12.11 -25.78 12.59
#